data_AF-A0A967SYC1-F1
#
_entry.id   AF-A0A967SYC1-F1
#
_cell.length_a   1.000
_cell.length_b   1.000
_cell.length_c   1.000
_cell.angle_alpha   90.00
_cell.angle_beta   90.00
_cell.angle_gamma   90.00
#
_symmetry.space_group_name_H-M   'P 1'
#
loop_
_entity.id
_entity.type
_entity.pdbx_description
1 polymer ?
#
loop_
_entity_poly.entity_id
_entity_poly.type
_entity_poly.pdbx_seq_one_letter_code
_entity_poly.pdbx_strand_id
1 'polypeptide(L)'
;MHDLHIEGDVKFHGEISWSVSDDSINTKIEVKNIGADTARIEAGPCAFNVIAYSKDNEPVWYNRPPNEYICTDQLLIYRIAPKETKQLTGQMYISGQNWHWDIPDGDWNFKIEGRTKKGESISFDANETNNR
;
A
#
# COMPACT_ATOMS: atom_id res chain seq x y z
N MET A 1 12.15 9.70 -5.10
CA MET A 1 11.50 8.43 -4.71
C MET A 1 11.85 8.22 -3.26
N HIS A 2 10.88 8.33 -2.36
CA HIS A 2 11.14 8.16 -0.93
C HIS A 2 11.02 6.69 -0.60
N ASP A 3 12.18 6.05 -0.65
CA ASP A 3 12.35 4.65 -0.34
C ASP A 3 11.83 4.30 1.06
N LEU A 4 11.26 3.10 1.19
CA LEU A 4 10.80 2.55 2.46
C LEU A 4 12.01 2.13 3.31
N HIS A 5 12.08 2.63 4.54
CA HIS A 5 13.06 2.21 5.54
C HIS A 5 12.34 1.67 6.77
N ILE A 6 12.76 0.50 7.25
CA ILE A 6 12.15 -0.20 8.37
C ILE A 6 13.24 -0.59 9.36
N GLU A 7 13.11 -0.15 10.60
CA GLU A 7 13.93 -0.54 11.73
C GLU A 7 13.08 -1.32 12.72
N GLY A 8 13.46 -2.57 12.99
CA GLY A 8 12.73 -3.48 13.89
C GLY A 8 11.87 -4.52 13.17
N ASP A 9 11.27 -5.42 13.95
CA ASP A 9 10.50 -6.54 13.43
C ASP A 9 9.01 -6.17 13.32
N VAL A 10 8.51 -6.07 12.10
CA VAL A 10 7.12 -5.70 11.80
C VAL A 10 6.45 -6.69 10.86
N LYS A 11 5.12 -6.79 10.98
CA LYS A 11 4.27 -7.52 10.05
C LYS A 11 3.24 -6.58 9.44
N PHE A 12 3.15 -6.59 8.11
CA PHE A 12 2.18 -5.81 7.35
C PHE A 12 0.87 -6.58 7.15
N HIS A 13 -0.22 -5.82 7.05
CA HIS A 13 -1.55 -6.27 6.65
C HIS A 13 -2.18 -5.22 5.74
N GLY A 14 -2.66 -5.62 4.58
CA GLY A 14 -3.34 -4.75 3.62
C GLY A 14 -4.84 -5.03 3.58
N GLU A 15 -5.62 -3.97 3.41
CA GLU A 15 -7.05 -4.05 3.10
C GLU A 15 -7.32 -3.18 1.89
N ILE A 16 -8.10 -3.71 0.95
CA ILE A 16 -8.57 -3.00 -0.23
C ILE A 16 -10.08 -3.10 -0.31
N SER A 17 -10.74 -1.97 -0.55
CA SER A 17 -12.14 -1.91 -0.92
C SER A 17 -12.23 -1.29 -2.31
N TRP A 18 -12.81 -2.01 -3.26
CA TRP A 18 -12.91 -1.59 -4.65
C TRP A 18 -14.37 -1.49 -5.07
N SER A 19 -14.82 -0.29 -5.40
CA SER A 19 -16.14 -0.04 -5.95
C SER A 19 -16.05 0.10 -7.47
N VAL A 20 -16.61 -0.90 -8.17
CA VAL A 20 -16.78 -0.89 -9.63
C VAL A 20 -17.71 0.24 -10.08
N SER A 21 -18.68 0.62 -9.23
CA SER A 21 -19.73 1.59 -9.59
C SER A 21 -19.21 3.00 -9.84
N ASP A 22 -18.13 3.38 -9.15
CA ASP A 22 -17.52 4.70 -9.22
C ASP A 22 -16.03 4.64 -9.55
N ASP A 23 -15.55 3.46 -9.96
CA ASP A 23 -14.14 3.12 -10.22
C ASP A 23 -13.18 3.65 -9.12
N SER A 24 -13.59 3.45 -7.86
CA SER A 24 -12.79 3.84 -6.71
C SER A 24 -12.19 2.63 -6.04
N ILE A 25 -10.90 2.70 -5.76
CA ILE A 25 -10.21 1.75 -4.91
C ILE A 25 -9.74 2.49 -3.67
N ASN A 26 -9.96 1.90 -2.50
CA ASN A 26 -9.64 2.41 -1.17
C ASN A 26 -8.66 1.45 -0.51
N THR A 27 -7.48 1.94 -0.14
CA THR A 27 -6.43 1.09 0.46
C THR A 27 -6.16 1.48 1.91
N LYS A 28 -6.00 0.48 2.77
CA LYS A 28 -5.55 0.63 4.15
C LYS A 28 -4.38 -0.31 4.41
N ILE A 29 -3.33 0.21 5.03
CA ILE A 29 -2.15 -0.58 5.44
C ILE A 29 -2.03 -0.49 6.95
N GLU A 30 -2.07 -1.64 7.60
CA GLU A 30 -1.78 -1.78 9.02
C GLU A 30 -0.43 -2.46 9.22
N VAL A 31 0.27 -2.03 10.26
CA VAL A 31 1.56 -2.58 10.65
C VAL A 31 1.51 -2.97 12.11
N LYS A 32 1.84 -4.23 12.39
CA LYS A 32 2.01 -4.73 13.75
C LYS A 32 3.49 -4.87 14.06
N ASN A 33 3.92 -4.30 15.18
CA ASN A 33 5.24 -4.60 15.73
C ASN A 33 5.22 -5.96 16.43
N ILE A 34 6.03 -6.89 15.93
CA ILE A 34 6.18 -8.25 16.47
C ILE A 34 7.47 -8.43 17.28
N GLY A 35 8.33 -7.41 17.32
CA GLY A 35 9.56 -7.37 18.09
C GLY A 35 9.37 -6.95 19.55
N ALA A 36 10.48 -6.96 20.29
CA ALA A 36 10.52 -6.55 21.70
C ALA A 36 10.73 -5.04 21.90
N ASP A 37 11.29 -4.36 20.90
CA ASP A 37 11.61 -2.92 20.92
C ASP A 37 10.66 -2.11 20.04
N THR A 38 10.69 -0.77 20.16
CA THR A 38 9.90 0.11 19.29
C THR A 38 10.42 0.04 17.86
N ALA A 39 9.54 -0.29 16.93
CA ALA A 39 9.84 -0.26 15.50
C ALA A 39 9.65 1.14 14.92
N ARG A 40 10.41 1.45 13.87
CA ARG A 40 10.33 2.70 13.13
C ARG A 40 10.19 2.42 11.64
N ILE A 41 9.22 3.06 11.01
CA ILE A 41 9.08 3.07 9.55
C ILE A 41 9.25 4.50 9.07
N GLU A 42 10.07 4.68 8.04
CA GLU A 42 10.18 5.92 7.29
C GLU A 42 9.80 5.67 5.84
N ALA A 43 8.92 6.52 5.31
CA ALA A 43 8.41 6.40 3.96
C ALA A 43 8.02 7.79 3.46
N GLY A 44 8.07 8.03 2.15
CA GLY A 44 7.33 9.18 1.60
C GLY A 44 5.94 8.76 1.16
N PRO A 45 5.08 9.73 0.77
CA PRO A 45 3.69 9.45 0.49
C PRO A 45 3.48 8.35 -0.57
N CYS A 46 4.34 8.27 -1.58
CA CYS A 46 4.21 7.29 -2.66
C CYS A 46 5.08 6.02 -2.47
N ALA A 47 5.40 5.65 -1.23
CA ALA A 47 6.29 4.51 -0.99
C ALA A 47 5.63 3.14 -1.29
N PHE A 48 4.31 3.08 -1.38
CA PHE A 48 3.54 1.86 -1.63
C PHE A 48 2.71 1.97 -2.91
N ASN A 49 2.61 0.85 -3.62
CA ASN A 49 1.77 0.64 -4.79
C ASN A 49 0.81 -0.51 -4.53
N VAL A 50 -0.38 -0.46 -5.11
CA VAL A 50 -1.31 -1.57 -5.21
C VAL A 50 -1.22 -2.15 -6.61
N ILE A 51 -1.11 -3.48 -6.67
CA ILE A 51 -1.04 -4.24 -7.90
C ILE A 51 -2.14 -5.30 -7.86
N ALA A 52 -2.93 -5.36 -8.93
CA ALA A 52 -3.91 -6.41 -9.15
C ALA A 52 -3.27 -7.54 -9.97
N TYR A 53 -3.50 -8.77 -9.55
CA TYR A 53 -3.01 -9.99 -10.20
C TYR A 53 -4.16 -10.89 -10.63
N SER A 54 -3.96 -11.56 -11.77
CA SER A 54 -4.82 -12.66 -12.21
C SER A 54 -4.69 -13.89 -11.31
N LYS A 55 -5.55 -14.88 -11.53
CA LYS A 55 -5.47 -16.20 -10.84
C LYS A 55 -4.16 -16.93 -11.14
N ASP A 56 -3.52 -16.62 -12.27
CA ASP A 56 -2.23 -17.19 -12.68
C ASP A 56 -1.03 -16.39 -12.14
N ASN A 57 -1.26 -15.42 -11.24
CA ASN A 57 -0.25 -14.50 -10.68
C ASN A 57 0.42 -13.59 -11.72
N GLU A 58 -0.26 -13.27 -12.82
CA GLU A 58 0.21 -12.25 -13.77
C GLU A 58 -0.31 -10.87 -13.36
N PRO A 59 0.53 -9.82 -13.34
CA PRO A 59 0.08 -8.46 -13.02
C PRO A 59 -0.81 -7.94 -14.14
N VAL A 60 -2.05 -7.57 -13.81
CA VAL A 60 -3.04 -7.05 -14.78
C VAL A 60 -3.24 -5.55 -14.68
N TRP A 61 -3.01 -4.98 -13.49
CA TRP A 61 -3.16 -3.56 -13.23
C TRP A 61 -2.28 -3.15 -12.05
N TYR A 62 -1.87 -1.88 -12.00
CA TYR A 62 -1.23 -1.28 -10.83
C TYR A 62 -1.57 0.19 -10.76
N ASN A 63 -1.61 0.72 -9.54
CA ASN A 63 -1.92 2.12 -9.36
C ASN A 63 -0.81 3.00 -9.96
N ARG A 64 -1.24 3.97 -10.77
CA ARG A 64 -0.39 5.09 -11.15
C ARG A 64 -1.06 6.37 -10.67
N PRO A 65 -0.30 7.27 -10.01
CA PRO A 65 -0.80 8.60 -9.76
C PRO A 65 -1.24 9.25 -11.09
N PRO A 66 -2.31 10.06 -11.11
CA PRO A 66 -2.62 10.87 -12.29
C PRO A 66 -1.45 11.81 -12.61
N ASN A 67 -1.34 12.24 -13.88
CA ASN A 67 -0.17 12.99 -14.37
C ASN A 67 0.14 14.29 -13.59
N GLU A 68 -0.87 14.89 -12.95
CA GLU A 68 -0.75 16.11 -12.15
C GLU A 68 -0.45 15.82 -10.68
N TYR A 69 -0.48 14.56 -10.25
CA TYR A 69 -0.19 14.18 -8.88
C TYR A 69 1.32 14.17 -8.65
N ILE A 70 1.77 15.09 -7.80
CA ILE A 70 3.17 15.19 -7.40
C ILE A 70 3.32 14.47 -6.07
N CYS A 71 4.10 13.40 -6.07
CA CYS A 71 4.60 12.78 -4.84
C CYS A 71 5.45 13.81 -4.09
N THR A 72 4.93 14.36 -3.00
CA THR A 72 5.65 15.38 -2.23
C THR A 72 6.89 14.79 -1.58
N ASP A 73 7.90 15.64 -1.33
CA ASP A 73 9.13 15.25 -0.64
C ASP A 73 8.95 15.11 0.89
N GLN A 74 7.72 14.82 1.33
CA GLN A 74 7.41 14.67 2.74
C GLN A 74 7.99 13.35 3.26
N LEU A 75 8.68 13.42 4.40
CA LEU A 75 9.07 12.23 5.16
C LEU A 75 8.00 11.91 6.20
N LEU A 76 7.37 10.74 6.07
CA LEU A 76 6.42 10.18 7.02
C LEU A 76 7.17 9.24 7.95
N ILE A 77 7.06 9.46 9.26
CA ILE A 77 7.73 8.66 10.29
C ILE A 77 6.68 8.01 11.18
N TYR A 78 6.68 6.68 11.23
CA TYR A 78 5.81 5.90 12.09
C TYR A 78 6.66 5.23 13.17
N ARG A 79 6.34 5.51 14.43
CA ARG A 79 6.85 4.78 15.59
C ARG A 79 5.75 3.84 16.08
N ILE A 80 6.09 2.57 16.23
CA ILE A 80 5.15 1.50 16.59
C ILE A 80 5.74 0.78 17.81
N ALA A 81 5.13 0.96 18.98
CA ALA A 81 5.56 0.34 20.22
C ALA A 81 5.45 -1.20 20.16
N PRO A 82 6.15 -1.96 21.02
CA PRO A 82 6.05 -3.41 21.06
C PRO A 82 4.59 -3.87 21.19
N LYS A 83 4.18 -4.84 20.35
CA LYS A 83 2.81 -5.39 20.27
C LYS A 83 1.73 -4.40 19.79
N GLU A 84 2.08 -3.15 19.44
CA GLU A 84 1.15 -2.19 18.84
C GLU A 84 0.84 -2.57 17.39
N THR A 85 -0.42 -2.35 16.99
CA THR A 85 -0.83 -2.28 15.59
C THR A 85 -1.15 -0.84 15.24
N LYS A 86 -0.58 -0.33 14.14
CA LYS A 86 -0.74 1.04 13.69
C LYS A 86 -1.12 1.08 12.22
N GLN A 87 -2.14 1.86 11.91
CA GLN A 87 -2.45 2.21 10.53
C GLN A 87 -1.40 3.22 10.03
N LEU A 88 -0.80 2.92 8.88
CA LEU A 88 0.00 3.91 8.17
C LEU A 88 -0.97 4.92 7.55
N THR A 89 -0.78 6.22 7.81
CA THR A 89 -1.63 7.31 7.31
C THR A 89 -0.77 8.36 6.61
N GLY A 90 -1.33 9.10 5.66
CA GLY A 90 -0.57 10.11 4.90
C GLY A 90 0.29 9.55 3.76
N GLN A 91 0.30 8.23 3.55
CA GLN A 91 0.68 7.70 2.24
C GLN A 91 -0.37 8.16 1.21
N MET A 92 0.00 8.14 -0.06
CA MET A 92 -0.89 8.22 -1.21
C MET A 92 -1.77 6.97 -1.16
N TYR A 93 -2.77 7.02 -0.30
CA TYR A 93 -3.83 6.04 -0.23
C TYR A 93 -4.75 6.33 -1.39
N ILE A 94 -4.76 5.35 -2.25
CA ILE A 94 -5.70 5.21 -3.34
C ILE A 94 -7.09 5.35 -2.73
N SER A 95 -7.75 6.47 -3.01
CA SER A 95 -9.16 6.73 -2.73
C SER A 95 -9.65 7.70 -3.81
N GLY A 96 -10.53 7.25 -4.71
CA GLY A 96 -11.22 8.12 -5.67
C GLY A 96 -11.01 7.77 -7.15
N GLN A 97 -11.76 8.45 -8.01
CA GLN A 97 -11.96 8.16 -9.44
C GLN A 97 -10.82 8.65 -10.37
N ASN A 98 -9.64 8.92 -9.81
CA ASN A 98 -8.60 9.69 -10.50
C ASN A 98 -7.38 8.83 -10.89
N TRP A 99 -7.57 7.52 -11.10
CA TRP A 99 -6.52 6.66 -11.63
C TRP A 99 -6.25 6.96 -13.08
N HIS A 100 -5.02 6.69 -13.53
CA HIS A 100 -4.68 6.89 -14.93
C HIS A 100 -5.43 5.92 -15.87
N TRP A 101 -5.79 4.73 -15.37
CA TRP A 101 -6.51 3.69 -16.09
C TRP A 101 -7.47 2.95 -15.16
N ASP A 102 -8.66 2.67 -15.67
CA ASP A 102 -9.68 1.84 -15.02
C ASP A 102 -9.12 0.45 -14.68
N ILE A 103 -9.61 -0.14 -13.58
CA ILE A 103 -9.30 -1.53 -13.25
C ILE A 103 -10.13 -2.44 -14.17
N PRO A 104 -9.52 -3.37 -14.95
CA PRO A 104 -10.27 -4.26 -15.83
C PRO A 104 -11.30 -5.09 -15.04
N ASP A 105 -12.43 -5.41 -15.65
CA ASP A 105 -13.43 -6.31 -15.04
C ASP A 105 -12.83 -7.70 -14.75
N GLY A 106 -12.98 -8.19 -13.52
CA GLY A 106 -12.56 -9.54 -13.15
C GLY A 106 -12.43 -9.77 -11.64
N ASP A 107 -12.08 -11.01 -11.29
CA ASP A 107 -11.72 -11.38 -9.91
C ASP A 107 -10.19 -11.29 -9.77
N TRP A 108 -9.72 -10.32 -8.98
CA TRP A 108 -8.29 -10.04 -8.82
C TRP A 108 -7.80 -10.29 -7.41
N ASN A 109 -6.55 -10.76 -7.31
CA ASN A 109 -5.82 -10.76 -6.06
C ASN A 109 -5.00 -9.49 -5.98
N PHE A 110 -5.16 -8.72 -4.90
CA PHE A 110 -4.39 -7.50 -4.73
C PHE A 110 -3.18 -7.71 -3.83
N LYS A 111 -2.05 -7.11 -4.21
CA LYS A 111 -0.86 -7.01 -3.37
C LYS A 111 -0.45 -5.57 -3.23
N ILE A 112 0.16 -5.27 -2.09
CA ILE A 112 0.77 -3.99 -1.83
C ILE A 112 2.28 -4.17 -1.89
N GLU A 113 2.92 -3.37 -2.73
CA GLU A 113 4.35 -3.40 -2.96
C GLU A 113 5.00 -2.08 -2.57
N GLY A 114 6.05 -2.15 -1.75
CA GLY A 114 6.94 -1.04 -1.47
C GLY A 114 8.38 -1.39 -1.82
N ARG A 115 9.21 -0.39 -2.11
CA ARG A 115 10.64 -0.59 -2.41
C ARG A 115 11.52 0.12 -1.39
N THR A 116 12.54 -0.59 -0.91
CA THR A 116 13.53 -0.04 0.04
C THR A 116 14.66 0.71 -0.68
N LYS A 117 15.49 1.44 0.09
CA LYS A 117 16.67 2.18 -0.43
C LYS A 117 17.66 1.28 -1.16
N LYS A 118 17.68 0.00 -0.79
CA LYS A 118 18.58 -1.01 -1.36
C LYS A 118 17.99 -1.68 -2.60
N GLY A 119 16.79 -1.27 -3.02
CA GLY A 119 16.06 -1.87 -4.14
C GLY A 119 15.31 -3.15 -3.78
N GLU A 120 15.27 -3.54 -2.50
CA GLU A 120 14.52 -4.71 -2.05
C GLU A 120 13.02 -4.42 -2.12
N SER A 121 12.24 -5.37 -2.61
CA SER A 121 10.79 -5.28 -2.65
C SER A 121 10.19 -5.88 -1.37
N ILE A 122 9.29 -5.14 -0.75
CA ILE A 122 8.38 -5.64 0.28
C ILE A 122 7.03 -5.81 -0.38
N SER A 123 6.51 -7.03 -0.38
CA SER A 123 5.23 -7.37 -1.00
C SER A 123 4.38 -8.13 0.03
N PHE A 124 3.12 -7.74 0.18
CA PHE A 124 2.17 -8.41 1.06
C PHE A 124 0.78 -8.39 0.45
N ASP A 125 0.02 -9.46 0.73
CA ASP A 125 -1.36 -9.59 0.26
C ASP A 125 -2.25 -8.53 0.91
N ALA A 126 -3.23 -8.05 0.16
CA ALA A 126 -4.28 -7.18 0.64
C ALA A 126 -5.63 -7.89 0.54
N ASN A 127 -6.31 -8.00 1.67
CA ASN A 127 -7.63 -8.61 1.70
C ASN A 127 -8.63 -7.64 1.07
N GLU A 128 -9.36 -8.14 0.07
CA GLU A 128 -10.52 -7.43 -0.47
C GLU A 128 -11.66 -7.48 0.57
N THR A 129 -12.17 -6.31 0.98
CA THR A 129 -13.21 -6.18 2.01
C THR A 129 -14.59 -5.90 1.43
N ASN A 130 -14.79 -6.14 0.13
CA ASN A 130 -15.96 -5.67 -0.61
C ASN A 130 -17.32 -6.16 -0.08
N ASN A 131 -18.27 -5.22 -0.02
CA ASN A 131 -19.68 -5.44 -0.32
C ASN A 131 -19.82 -5.34 -1.85
N ARG A 132 -19.77 -6.46 -2.58
CA ARG A 132 -20.17 -6.49 -4.00
C ARG A 132 -21.67 -6.24 -4.14
#